data_AF-A0A944K6I3-F1
#
_entry.id   AF-A0A944K6I3-F1
#
_cell.length_a   1.000
_cell.length_b   1.000
_cell.length_c   1.000
_cell.angle_alpha   90.00
_cell.angle_beta   90.00
_cell.angle_gamma   90.00
#
_symmetry.space_group_name_H-M   'P 1'
#
loop_
_entity.id
_entity.type
_entity.pdbx_description
1 polymer ?
#
loop_
_entity_poly.entity_id
_entity_poly.type
_entity_poly.pdbx_seq_one_letter_code
_entity_poly.pdbx_strand_id
1 'polypeptide(L)'
;MSNQVMPLVALAVSIVALALSLVATVAQRRRANMEIARALHIDLTSGVVADARKPLGELAFAVRSEWEADRVSPDLEKALRESSAEAADLRHHYFILLWCFERVWNGYKVIWADRRVVGVRPSREFADMLGWHVRNWSQDLPAIKMALETQLGEIHDGDSARAFAALGDAVLTNADIRKVRRRLGEMGLDPIGEPAWSAG
;
A
#
# COMPACT_ATOMS: atom_id res chain seq x y z
N MET A 1 10.80 -40.45 -51.76
CA MET A 1 11.12 -39.16 -51.09
C MET A 1 9.93 -38.61 -50.29
N SER A 2 9.29 -39.41 -49.42
CA SER A 2 8.04 -39.01 -48.70
C SER A 2 8.17 -38.97 -47.17
N ASN A 3 9.23 -39.54 -46.57
CA ASN A 3 9.34 -39.67 -45.11
C ASN A 3 9.94 -38.47 -44.36
N GLN A 4 10.46 -37.45 -45.03
CA GLN A 4 11.05 -36.27 -44.37
C GLN A 4 10.11 -35.05 -44.26
N VAL A 5 8.96 -35.05 -44.94
CA VAL A 5 8.01 -33.93 -44.91
C VAL A 5 7.15 -33.94 -43.63
N MET A 6 6.69 -35.12 -43.20
CA MET A 6 5.91 -35.27 -41.96
C MET A 6 6.61 -34.75 -40.69
N PRO A 7 7.87 -35.09 -40.39
CA PRO A 7 8.51 -34.61 -39.15
C PRO A 7 8.71 -33.09 -39.16
N LEU A 8 8.95 -32.47 -40.32
CA LEU A 8 9.07 -31.01 -40.44
C LEU A 8 7.73 -30.31 -40.20
N VAL A 9 6.64 -30.85 -40.74
CA VAL A 9 5.28 -30.33 -40.51
C VAL A 9 4.89 -30.48 -39.04
N ALA A 10 5.14 -31.65 -38.43
CA ALA A 10 4.87 -31.88 -37.03
C ALA A 10 5.65 -30.90 -36.12
N LEU A 11 6.94 -30.70 -36.40
CA LEU A 11 7.76 -29.73 -35.67
C LEU A 11 7.21 -28.30 -35.81
N ALA A 12 6.84 -27.88 -37.02
CA ALA A 12 6.27 -26.56 -37.26
C ALA A 12 4.95 -26.37 -36.48
N VAL A 13 4.07 -27.38 -36.49
CA VAL A 13 2.82 -27.36 -35.71
C VAL A 13 3.09 -27.29 -34.22
N SER A 14 4.06 -28.05 -33.69
CA SER A 14 4.42 -28.02 -32.28
C SER A 14 4.98 -26.66 -31.84
N ILE A 15 5.82 -26.02 -32.67
CA ILE A 15 6.35 -24.67 -32.40
C ILE A 15 5.21 -23.64 -32.38
N VAL A 16 4.30 -23.70 -33.35
CA VAL A 16 3.13 -22.79 -33.40
C VAL A 16 2.23 -23.01 -32.18
N ALA A 17 1.95 -24.27 -31.81
CA ALA A 17 1.15 -24.59 -30.64
C ALA A 17 1.80 -24.08 -29.34
N LEU A 18 3.12 -24.25 -29.19
CA LEU A 18 3.89 -23.72 -28.06
C LEU A 18 3.82 -22.20 -28.01
N ALA A 19 4.00 -21.51 -29.14
CA ALA A 19 3.92 -20.06 -29.22
C ALA A 19 2.52 -19.56 -28.82
N LEU A 20 1.46 -20.19 -29.34
CA LEU A 20 0.07 -19.85 -28.97
C LEU A 20 -0.22 -20.12 -27.50
N SER A 21 0.29 -21.23 -26.94
CA SER A 21 0.16 -21.56 -25.53
C SER A 21 0.84 -20.50 -24.65
N LEU A 22 2.06 -20.10 -24.98
CA LEU A 22 2.78 -19.05 -24.26
C LEU A 22 2.05 -17.70 -24.32
N VAL A 23 1.55 -17.31 -25.50
CA VAL A 23 0.76 -16.09 -25.67
C VAL A 23 -0.52 -16.14 -24.84
N ALA A 24 -1.24 -17.27 -24.86
CA ALA A 24 -2.45 -17.46 -24.07
C ALA A 24 -2.17 -17.39 -22.56
N THR A 25 -1.09 -18.05 -22.09
CA THR A 25 -0.68 -18.00 -20.68
C THR A 25 -0.33 -16.58 -20.24
N VAL A 26 0.43 -15.83 -21.06
CA VAL A 26 0.76 -14.42 -20.76
C VAL A 26 -0.51 -13.55 -20.72
N ALA A 27 -1.44 -13.75 -21.66
CA ALA A 27 -2.70 -13.00 -21.69
C ALA A 27 -3.59 -13.31 -20.48
N GLN A 28 -3.71 -14.59 -20.09
CA GLN A 28 -4.46 -15.01 -18.90
C GLN A 28 -3.86 -14.41 -17.61
N ARG A 29 -2.54 -14.47 -17.46
CA ARG A 29 -1.84 -13.89 -16.30
C ARG A 29 -2.02 -12.37 -16.22
N ARG A 30 -1.96 -11.67 -17.36
CA ARG A 30 -2.24 -10.23 -17.40
C ARG A 30 -3.66 -9.90 -16.93
N ARG A 31 -4.66 -10.67 -17.36
CA ARG A 31 -6.06 -10.47 -16.92
C ARG A 31 -6.20 -10.71 -15.43
N ALA A 32 -5.67 -11.82 -14.91
CA ALA A 32 -5.68 -12.11 -13.49
C ALA A 32 -5.01 -11.00 -12.67
N ASN A 33 -3.86 -10.47 -13.12
CA ASN A 33 -3.18 -9.37 -12.45
C ASN A 33 -3.98 -8.06 -12.48
N MET A 34 -4.70 -7.77 -13.57
CA MET A 34 -5.61 -6.62 -13.63
C MET A 34 -6.80 -6.78 -12.68
N GLU A 35 -7.37 -7.97 -12.57
CA GLU A 35 -8.46 -8.27 -11.64
C GLU A 35 -8.01 -8.15 -10.18
N ILE A 36 -6.83 -8.68 -9.84
CA ILE A 36 -6.22 -8.50 -8.51
C ILE A 36 -5.98 -7.01 -8.25
N ALA A 37 -5.34 -6.29 -9.18
CA ALA A 37 -5.09 -4.85 -9.04
C ALA A 37 -6.37 -4.05 -8.79
N ARG A 38 -7.43 -4.35 -9.55
CA ARG A 38 -8.76 -3.75 -9.36
C ARG A 38 -9.34 -4.08 -7.99
N ALA A 39 -9.29 -5.34 -7.56
CA ALA A 39 -9.79 -5.76 -6.26
C ALA A 39 -9.04 -5.05 -5.11
N LEU A 40 -7.72 -4.97 -5.19
CA LEU A 40 -6.90 -4.26 -4.20
C LEU A 40 -7.21 -2.76 -4.15
N HIS A 41 -7.46 -2.13 -5.30
CA HIS A 41 -7.87 -0.72 -5.33
C HIS A 41 -9.24 -0.51 -4.68
N ILE A 42 -10.21 -1.39 -5.00
CA ILE A 42 -11.55 -1.34 -4.43
C ILE A 42 -11.47 -1.51 -2.91
N ASP A 43 -10.67 -2.47 -2.42
CA ASP A 43 -10.45 -2.68 -0.98
C ASP A 43 -9.95 -1.41 -0.28
N LEU A 44 -9.10 -0.62 -0.94
CA LEU A 44 -8.52 0.62 -0.39
C LEU A 44 -9.46 1.84 -0.43
N THR A 45 -10.51 1.78 -1.25
CA THR A 45 -11.34 2.94 -1.61
C THR A 45 -12.82 2.78 -1.32
N SER A 46 -13.25 1.61 -0.86
CA SER A 46 -14.67 1.31 -0.64
C SER A 46 -14.92 0.53 0.66
N GLY A 47 -16.20 0.42 1.01
CA GLY A 47 -16.66 -0.35 2.17
C GLY A 47 -16.04 0.12 3.48
N VAL A 48 -15.73 -0.85 4.35
CA VAL A 48 -15.23 -0.61 5.72
C VAL A 48 -13.95 0.24 5.77
N VAL A 49 -13.11 0.18 4.74
CA VAL A 49 -11.88 0.98 4.68
C VAL A 49 -12.21 2.43 4.34
N ALA A 50 -13.12 2.67 3.40
CA ALA A 50 -13.57 4.02 3.09
C ALA A 50 -14.22 4.67 4.32
N ASP A 51 -15.05 3.93 5.05
CA ASP A 51 -15.69 4.39 6.27
C ASP A 51 -14.65 4.71 7.37
N ALA A 52 -13.65 3.84 7.54
CA ALA A 52 -12.56 4.05 8.51
C ALA A 52 -11.69 5.28 8.19
N ARG A 53 -11.53 5.65 6.92
CA ARG A 53 -10.68 6.78 6.53
C ARG A 53 -11.22 8.13 6.97
N LYS A 54 -12.54 8.28 7.13
CA LYS A 54 -13.15 9.55 7.51
C LYS A 54 -12.75 10.01 8.92
N PRO A 55 -13.04 9.27 10.00
CA PRO A 55 -12.68 9.70 11.35
C PRO A 55 -11.17 9.78 11.56
N LEU A 56 -10.38 8.91 10.90
CA LEU A 56 -8.92 9.01 10.90
C LEU A 56 -8.42 10.29 10.20
N GLY A 57 -9.06 10.68 9.09
CA GLY A 57 -8.73 11.90 8.36
C GLY A 57 -9.07 13.16 9.15
N GLU A 58 -10.18 13.15 9.88
CA GLU A 58 -10.57 14.23 10.81
C GLU A 58 -9.56 14.36 11.95
N LEU A 59 -9.18 13.23 12.58
CA LEU A 59 -8.13 13.25 13.61
C LEU A 59 -6.78 13.73 13.06
N ALA A 60 -6.36 13.24 11.89
CA ALA A 60 -5.13 13.70 11.26
C ALA A 60 -5.16 15.20 10.95
N PHE A 61 -6.31 15.74 10.55
CA PHE A 61 -6.48 17.17 10.35
C PHE A 61 -6.35 17.94 11.68
N ALA A 62 -7.07 17.52 12.73
CA ALA A 62 -7.01 18.16 14.04
C ALA A 62 -5.59 18.15 14.62
N VAL A 63 -4.89 17.01 14.58
CA VAL A 63 -3.50 16.90 15.05
C VAL A 63 -2.58 17.86 14.29
N ARG A 64 -2.73 17.98 12.96
CA ARG A 64 -1.93 18.93 12.18
C ARG A 64 -2.24 20.39 12.54
N SER A 65 -3.50 20.71 12.78
CA SER A 65 -3.90 22.07 13.21
C SER A 65 -3.27 22.43 14.56
N GLU A 66 -3.21 21.49 15.50
CA GLU A 66 -2.51 21.70 16.77
C GLU A 66 -1.00 21.88 16.58
N TRP A 67 -0.37 21.11 15.70
CA TRP A 67 1.04 21.29 15.33
C TRP A 67 1.35 22.63 14.66
N GLU A 68 0.42 23.15 13.86
CA GLU A 68 0.55 24.46 13.24
C GLU A 68 0.39 25.61 14.26
N ALA A 69 -0.45 25.41 15.28
CA ALA A 69 -0.67 26.37 16.36
C ALA A 69 0.48 26.38 17.38
N ASP A 70 0.94 25.21 17.82
CA ASP A 70 2.08 25.04 18.73
C ASP A 70 2.94 23.84 18.32
N ARG A 71 4.11 24.13 17.77
CA ARG A 71 5.08 23.12 17.32
C ARG A 71 5.84 22.44 18.45
N VAL A 72 5.85 23.02 19.64
CA VAL A 72 6.64 22.52 20.77
C VAL A 72 5.83 21.53 21.60
N SER A 73 4.56 21.85 21.83
CA SER A 73 3.67 21.04 22.67
C SER A 73 2.24 21.03 22.11
N PRO A 74 2.00 20.33 20.99
CA PRO A 74 0.65 20.21 20.43
C PRO A 74 -0.30 19.53 21.43
N ASP A 75 -1.51 20.07 21.61
CA ASP A 75 -2.53 19.49 22.50
C ASP A 75 -3.25 18.32 21.79
N LEU A 76 -2.62 17.16 21.82
CA LEU A 76 -3.13 15.95 21.17
C LEU A 76 -4.45 15.46 21.81
N GLU A 77 -4.66 15.73 23.09
CA GLU A 77 -5.93 15.40 23.74
C GLU A 77 -7.06 16.28 23.22
N LYS A 78 -6.79 17.56 22.95
CA LYS A 78 -7.75 18.45 22.29
C LYS A 78 -8.06 17.96 20.89
N ALA A 79 -7.05 17.56 20.11
CA ALA A 79 -7.27 16.98 18.78
C ALA A 79 -8.17 15.72 18.82
N LEU A 80 -8.02 14.88 19.84
CA LEU A 80 -8.90 13.71 20.05
C LEU A 80 -10.32 14.12 20.45
N ARG A 81 -10.48 15.11 21.33
CA ARG A 81 -11.81 15.64 21.74
C ARG A 81 -12.56 16.30 20.58
N GLU A 82 -11.85 16.84 19.60
CA GLU A 82 -12.43 17.43 18.39
C GLU A 82 -12.76 16.38 17.31
N SER A 83 -12.27 15.14 17.46
CA SER A 83 -12.64 14.05 16.56
C SER A 83 -14.11 13.66 16.75
N SER A 84 -14.76 13.25 15.65
CA SER A 84 -16.15 12.79 15.70
C SER A 84 -16.34 11.41 16.35
N ALA A 85 -15.25 10.70 16.64
CA ALA A 85 -15.26 9.34 17.17
C ALA A 85 -14.45 9.23 18.46
N GLU A 86 -14.82 8.29 19.33
CA GLU A 86 -14.06 8.01 20.55
C GLU A 86 -12.71 7.36 20.22
N ALA A 87 -11.72 7.51 21.10
CA ALA A 87 -10.38 6.99 20.87
C ALA A 87 -10.35 5.47 20.63
N ALA A 88 -11.20 4.71 21.33
CA ALA A 88 -11.31 3.27 21.12
C ALA A 88 -11.77 2.91 19.70
N ASP A 89 -12.72 3.67 19.15
CA ASP A 89 -13.21 3.50 17.77
C ASP A 89 -12.18 3.98 16.75
N LEU A 90 -11.48 5.09 17.01
CA LEU A 90 -10.38 5.56 16.18
C LEU A 90 -9.26 4.52 16.10
N ARG A 91 -8.93 3.86 17.22
CA ARG A 91 -7.98 2.73 17.22
C ARG A 91 -8.50 1.57 16.37
N HIS A 92 -9.78 1.25 16.43
CA HIS A 92 -10.36 0.23 15.56
C HIS A 92 -10.23 0.57 14.07
N HIS A 93 -10.57 1.81 13.69
CA HIS A 93 -10.40 2.31 12.33
C HIS A 93 -8.93 2.30 11.88
N TYR A 94 -8.01 2.65 12.78
CA TYR A 94 -6.56 2.61 12.53
C TYR A 94 -6.11 1.20 12.12
N PHE A 95 -6.52 0.17 12.86
CA PHE A 95 -6.21 -1.22 12.50
C PHE A 95 -6.89 -1.68 11.22
N ILE A 96 -8.14 -1.27 10.95
CA ILE A 96 -8.82 -1.55 9.67
C ILE A 96 -7.96 -1.06 8.50
N LEU A 97 -7.45 0.17 8.60
CA LEU A 97 -6.64 0.77 7.55
C LEU A 97 -5.28 0.06 7.40
N LEU A 98 -4.60 -0.24 8.50
CA LEU A 98 -3.33 -0.98 8.46
C LEU A 98 -3.49 -2.39 7.89
N TRP A 99 -4.53 -3.13 8.29
CA TRP A 99 -4.82 -4.45 7.71
C TRP A 99 -5.17 -4.38 6.23
N CYS A 100 -5.82 -3.32 5.78
CA CYS A 100 -6.03 -3.10 4.35
C CYS A 100 -4.69 -2.96 3.62
N PHE A 101 -3.76 -2.15 4.14
CA PHE A 101 -2.43 -2.02 3.54
C PHE A 101 -1.64 -3.33 3.57
N GLU A 102 -1.80 -4.14 4.62
CA GLU A 102 -1.21 -5.48 4.68
C GLU A 102 -1.78 -6.41 3.60
N ARG A 103 -3.09 -6.42 3.38
CA ARG A 103 -3.71 -7.16 2.27
C ARG A 103 -3.22 -6.68 0.92
N VAL A 104 -3.13 -5.36 0.73
CA VAL A 104 -2.60 -4.74 -0.49
C VAL A 104 -1.14 -5.15 -0.71
N TRP A 105 -0.31 -5.14 0.33
CA TRP A 105 1.07 -5.60 0.24
C TRP A 105 1.17 -7.05 -0.18
N ASN A 106 0.37 -7.93 0.43
CA ASN A 106 0.34 -9.33 0.08
C ASN A 106 -0.12 -9.56 -1.38
N GLY A 107 -1.15 -8.85 -1.84
CA GLY A 107 -1.59 -8.92 -3.24
C GLY A 107 -0.56 -8.33 -4.22
N TYR A 108 0.12 -7.25 -3.85
CA TYR A 108 1.21 -6.66 -4.65
C TYR A 108 2.36 -7.66 -4.84
N LYS A 109 2.76 -8.38 -3.78
CA LYS A 109 3.78 -9.45 -3.88
C LYS A 109 3.39 -10.55 -4.86
N VAL A 110 2.12 -10.94 -4.92
CA VAL A 110 1.63 -11.94 -5.87
C VAL A 110 1.81 -11.45 -7.31
N ILE A 111 1.38 -10.22 -7.61
CA ILE A 111 1.55 -9.62 -8.94
C ILE A 111 3.04 -9.48 -9.30
N TRP A 112 3.88 -9.10 -8.33
CA TRP A 112 5.31 -8.96 -8.55
C TRP A 112 6.04 -10.29 -8.79
N ALA A 113 5.62 -11.38 -8.12
CA ALA A 113 6.20 -12.70 -8.31
C ALA A 113 6.02 -13.23 -9.74
N ASP A 114 4.89 -12.90 -10.39
CA ASP A 114 4.61 -13.26 -11.79
C ASP A 114 5.64 -12.68 -12.78
N ARG A 115 6.35 -11.60 -12.42
CA ARG A 115 7.48 -11.08 -13.22
C ARG A 115 8.54 -12.14 -13.46
N ARG A 116 8.84 -12.97 -12.46
CA ARG A 116 9.88 -13.99 -12.55
C ARG A 116 9.46 -15.17 -13.43
N VAL A 117 8.17 -15.42 -13.55
CA VAL A 117 7.62 -16.59 -14.25
C VAL A 117 7.27 -16.27 -15.70
N VAL A 118 6.62 -15.12 -15.95
CA VAL A 118 6.09 -14.76 -17.28
C VAL A 118 6.56 -13.38 -17.77
N GLY A 119 7.49 -12.73 -17.05
CA GLY A 119 8.03 -11.42 -17.43
C GLY A 119 7.04 -10.26 -17.27
N VAL A 120 5.88 -10.48 -16.66
CA VAL A 120 4.83 -9.47 -16.46
C VAL A 120 5.11 -8.69 -15.17
N ARG A 121 5.31 -7.38 -15.29
CA ARG A 121 5.44 -6.48 -14.12
C ARG A 121 4.07 -5.90 -13.75
N PRO A 122 3.85 -5.46 -12.50
CA PRO A 122 2.75 -4.56 -12.21
C PRO A 122 2.82 -3.34 -13.15
N SER A 123 1.66 -2.85 -13.59
CA SER A 123 1.63 -1.63 -14.40
C SER A 123 2.12 -0.45 -13.57
N ARG A 124 2.74 0.53 -14.23
CA ARG A 124 3.22 1.74 -13.58
C ARG A 124 2.04 2.51 -12.97
N GLU A 125 0.92 2.53 -13.68
CA GLU A 125 -0.32 3.18 -13.26
C GLU A 125 -0.86 2.57 -11.97
N PHE A 126 -0.76 1.25 -11.79
CA PHE A 126 -1.17 0.59 -10.55
C PHE A 126 -0.24 0.96 -9.39
N ALA A 127 1.08 0.99 -9.61
CA ALA A 127 2.04 1.43 -8.61
C ALA A 127 1.84 2.91 -8.23
N ASP A 128 1.63 3.80 -9.21
CA ASP A 128 1.41 5.23 -9.00
C ASP A 128 0.13 5.48 -8.18
N MET A 129 -0.94 4.73 -8.47
CA MET A 129 -2.20 4.78 -7.74
C MET A 129 -2.03 4.36 -6.28
N LEU A 130 -1.36 3.22 -6.01
CA LEU A 130 -1.05 2.79 -4.64
C LEU A 130 -0.12 3.79 -3.94
N GLY A 131 0.90 4.29 -4.66
CA GLY A 131 1.87 5.25 -4.16
C GLY A 131 1.23 6.54 -3.68
N TRP A 132 0.14 6.99 -4.32
CA TRP A 132 -0.64 8.13 -3.82
C TRP A 132 -1.24 7.88 -2.42
N HIS A 133 -1.88 6.73 -2.23
CA HIS A 133 -2.49 6.38 -0.94
C HIS A 133 -1.43 6.18 0.14
N VAL A 134 -0.38 5.42 -0.18
CA VAL A 134 0.70 5.16 0.77
C VAL A 134 1.36 6.47 1.19
N ARG A 135 1.74 7.34 0.24
CA ARG A 135 2.34 8.65 0.55
C ARG A 135 1.45 9.50 1.46
N ASN A 136 0.15 9.54 1.19
CA ASN A 136 -0.78 10.33 2.00
C ASN A 136 -0.83 9.81 3.44
N TRP A 137 -0.99 8.51 3.60
CA TRP A 137 -1.10 7.90 4.93
C TRP A 137 0.23 7.79 5.67
N SER A 138 1.38 7.74 4.98
CA SER A 138 2.70 7.78 5.62
C SER A 138 2.97 9.11 6.33
N GLN A 139 2.24 10.17 5.99
CA GLN A 139 2.35 11.48 6.65
C GLN A 139 1.45 11.57 7.88
N ASP A 140 0.33 10.84 7.88
CA ASP A 140 -0.75 11.01 8.85
C ASP A 140 -0.73 9.93 9.93
N LEU A 141 -0.38 8.69 9.58
CA LEU A 141 -0.40 7.55 10.50
C LEU A 141 0.51 7.70 11.72
N PRO A 142 1.74 8.25 11.63
CA PRO A 142 2.54 8.52 12.82
C PRO A 142 1.86 9.47 13.82
N ALA A 143 1.25 10.54 13.29
CA ALA A 143 0.57 11.55 14.11
C ALA A 143 -0.70 11.00 14.75
N ILE A 144 -1.48 10.21 14.00
CA ILE A 144 -2.63 9.47 14.52
C ILE A 144 -2.20 8.52 15.63
N LYS A 145 -1.15 7.72 15.41
CA LYS A 145 -0.65 6.75 16.39
C LYS A 145 -0.26 7.45 17.69
N MET A 146 0.55 8.50 17.61
CA MET A 146 0.97 9.29 18.77
C MET A 146 -0.22 9.86 19.55
N ALA A 147 -1.22 10.41 18.85
CA ALA A 147 -2.44 10.90 19.50
C ALA A 147 -3.16 9.76 20.24
N LEU A 148 -3.41 8.63 19.57
CA LEU A 148 -4.07 7.49 20.19
C LEU A 148 -3.29 6.93 21.40
N GLU A 149 -1.96 6.87 21.30
CA GLU A 149 -1.10 6.40 22.39
C GLU A 149 -1.13 7.30 23.61
N THR A 150 -1.34 8.61 23.43
CA THR A 150 -1.50 9.57 24.52
C THR A 150 -2.70 9.23 25.41
N GLN A 151 -3.78 8.71 24.83
CA GLN A 151 -5.01 8.39 25.57
C GLN A 151 -5.15 6.91 25.94
N LEU A 152 -4.71 6.00 25.07
CA LEU A 152 -4.96 4.56 25.21
C LEU A 152 -3.73 3.76 25.67
N GLY A 153 -2.57 4.40 25.76
CA GLY A 153 -1.28 3.73 25.95
C GLY A 153 -0.75 3.12 24.65
N GLU A 154 0.35 2.39 24.77
CA GLU A 154 1.10 1.83 23.63
C GLU A 154 0.23 1.04 22.64
N ILE A 155 0.42 1.29 21.34
CA ILE A 155 -0.26 0.56 20.26
C ILE A 155 0.68 -0.48 19.66
N HIS A 156 0.31 -1.75 19.81
CA HIS A 156 1.03 -2.89 19.23
C HIS A 156 0.56 -3.19 17.80
N ASP A 157 1.12 -2.48 16.82
CA ASP A 157 0.80 -2.56 15.39
C ASP A 157 1.91 -3.18 14.52
N GLY A 158 2.94 -3.76 15.14
CA GLY A 158 4.22 -4.06 14.50
C GLY A 158 4.14 -4.81 13.17
N ASP A 159 3.33 -5.86 13.05
CA ASP A 159 3.21 -6.63 11.80
C ASP A 159 2.59 -5.82 10.67
N SER A 160 1.48 -5.15 10.92
CA SER A 160 0.75 -4.40 9.89
C SER A 160 1.47 -3.08 9.56
N ALA A 161 2.14 -2.44 10.53
CA ALA A 161 3.01 -1.30 10.29
C ALA A 161 4.21 -1.69 9.42
N ARG A 162 4.83 -2.87 9.66
CA ARG A 162 5.89 -3.40 8.78
C ARG A 162 5.40 -3.67 7.37
N ALA A 163 4.20 -4.20 7.22
CA ALA A 163 3.61 -4.43 5.89
C ALA A 163 3.37 -3.12 5.13
N PHE A 164 2.92 -2.07 5.82
CA PHE A 164 2.76 -0.73 5.26
C PHE A 164 4.11 -0.14 4.81
N ALA A 165 5.14 -0.23 5.65
CA ALA A 165 6.51 0.19 5.31
C ALA A 165 7.08 -0.60 4.11
N ALA A 166 6.90 -1.92 4.07
CA ALA A 166 7.34 -2.72 2.93
C ALA A 166 6.60 -2.33 1.62
N LEU A 167 5.31 -1.98 1.73
CA LEU A 167 4.53 -1.54 0.58
C LEU A 167 5.06 -0.23 -0.01
N GLY A 168 5.31 0.80 0.81
CA GLY A 168 5.84 2.04 0.25
C GLY A 168 7.31 1.95 -0.17
N ASP A 169 8.13 1.05 0.37
CA ASP A 169 9.44 0.72 -0.22
C ASP A 169 9.27 0.24 -1.68
N ALA A 170 8.16 -0.41 -1.99
CA ALA A 170 7.86 -0.89 -3.34
C ALA A 170 7.18 0.16 -4.25
N VAL A 171 6.43 1.12 -3.69
CA VAL A 171 5.58 2.04 -4.49
C VAL A 171 5.92 3.53 -4.39
N LEU A 172 6.73 3.95 -3.42
CA LEU A 172 7.15 5.34 -3.28
C LEU A 172 8.43 5.62 -4.07
N THR A 173 8.51 6.81 -4.66
CA THR A 173 9.75 7.29 -5.26
C THR A 173 10.68 7.88 -4.20
N ASN A 174 11.98 8.02 -4.51
CA ASN A 174 12.92 8.72 -3.64
C ASN A 174 12.49 10.17 -3.35
N ALA A 175 11.78 10.83 -4.28
CA ALA A 175 11.25 12.17 -4.06
C ALA A 175 10.09 12.15 -3.04
N ASP A 176 9.20 11.15 -3.13
CA ASP A 176 8.12 10.96 -2.16
C ASP A 176 8.68 10.69 -0.75
N ILE A 177 9.64 9.75 -0.63
CA ILE A 177 10.27 9.40 0.64
C ILE A 177 10.91 10.63 1.29
N ARG A 178 11.67 11.43 0.53
CA ARG A 178 12.26 12.68 1.04
C ARG A 178 11.20 13.67 1.52
N LYS A 179 10.11 13.82 0.76
CA LYS A 179 9.01 14.72 1.13
C LYS A 179 8.32 14.27 2.41
N VAL A 180 8.04 12.98 2.55
CA VAL A 180 7.43 12.40 3.76
C VAL A 180 8.37 12.57 4.95
N ARG A 181 9.64 12.18 4.83
CA ARG A 181 10.64 12.32 5.90
C ARG A 181 10.80 13.76 6.38
N ARG A 182 10.87 14.71 5.44
CA ARG A 182 10.96 16.13 5.81
C ARG A 182 9.75 16.57 6.63
N ARG A 183 8.54 16.20 6.20
CA ARG A 183 7.30 16.55 6.90
C ARG A 183 7.23 15.91 8.30
N LEU A 184 7.61 14.65 8.42
CA LEU A 184 7.66 13.97 9.71
C LEU A 184 8.72 14.56 10.63
N GLY A 185 9.90 14.92 10.10
CA GLY A 185 10.95 15.59 10.86
C GLY A 185 10.56 16.99 11.34
N GLU A 186 9.78 17.75 10.55
CA GLU A 186 9.18 19.02 10.99
C GLU A 186 8.22 18.83 12.18
N MET A 187 7.66 17.64 12.33
CA MET A 187 6.78 17.23 13.42
C MET A 187 7.49 16.39 14.49
N GLY A 188 8.82 16.19 14.41
CA GLY A 188 9.53 15.31 15.34
C GLY A 188 8.98 13.87 15.39
N LEU A 189 8.35 13.39 14.31
CA LEU A 189 7.74 12.06 14.21
C LEU A 189 8.63 11.12 13.43
N ASP A 190 8.59 9.84 13.82
CA ASP A 190 9.17 8.75 13.05
C ASP A 190 8.13 8.12 12.11
N PRO A 191 8.54 7.61 10.94
CA PRO A 191 7.64 6.83 10.10
C PRO A 191 7.15 5.57 10.83
N ILE A 192 5.94 5.11 10.50
CA ILE A 192 5.45 3.83 11.02
C ILE A 192 6.13 2.63 10.32
N GLY A 193 6.47 1.61 11.12
CA GLY A 193 7.04 0.33 10.66
C GLY A 193 8.55 0.38 10.40
N GLU A 194 9.24 -0.74 10.67
CA GLU A 194 10.69 -0.89 10.43
C GLU A 194 11.01 -2.07 9.48
N PRO A 195 11.92 -1.90 8.49
CA PRO A 195 12.55 -0.64 8.08
C PRO A 195 11.53 0.23 7.34
N ALA A 196 11.46 1.52 7.69
CA ALA A 196 10.39 2.35 7.15
C ALA A 196 10.55 2.64 5.66
N TRP A 197 11.69 3.19 5.21
CA TRP A 197 11.86 3.57 3.80
C TRP A 197 13.33 3.45 3.38
N SER A 198 13.81 2.24 3.16
CA SER A 198 15.21 1.86 2.93
C SER A 198 16.03 2.90 2.12
N ALA A 199 17.20 3.32 2.63
CA ALA A 199 18.10 4.24 1.94
C ALA A 199 18.78 3.53 0.75
N GLY A 200 18.22 3.70 -0.44
CA GLY A 200 18.88 3.43 -1.72
C GLY A 200 19.33 4.72 -2.39
#